data_AF-A0A229T117-F1
#
_entry.id   AF-A0A229T117-F1
#
_cell.length_a   1.000
_cell.length_b   1.000
_cell.length_c   1.000
_cell.angle_alpha   90.00
_cell.angle_beta   90.00
_cell.angle_gamma   90.00
#
_symmetry.space_group_name_H-M   'P 1'
#
loop_
_entity.id
_entity.type
_entity.pdbx_description
1 polymer ?
#
loop_
_entity_poly.entity_id
_entity_poly.type
_entity_poly.pdbx_seq_one_letter_code
_entity_poly.pdbx_strand_id
1 'polypeptide(L)'
;MNGHLSPWRTEQGRAALRNWMTLLARGEGDIADFARDVVAGRAQPQDLLYSAYLDERTVASLHQAVDDWHALPADQQQAAITAAGETTEAQIAALAAAEVTEPARRPAPPADDPGDGIGPILRRW
;
A
#
# COMPACT_ATOMS: atom_id res chain seq x y z
N MET A 1 9.62 -20.22 23.40
CA MET A 1 9.02 -18.98 22.88
C MET A 1 9.17 -18.99 21.38
N ASN A 2 8.17 -19.49 20.65
CA ASN A 2 8.19 -19.48 19.19
C ASN A 2 7.93 -18.05 18.75
N GLY A 3 8.94 -17.39 18.19
CA GLY A 3 8.76 -16.12 17.49
C GLY A 3 7.89 -16.37 16.27
N HIS A 4 6.57 -16.28 16.44
CA HIS A 4 5.65 -16.33 15.31
C HIS A 4 5.97 -15.14 14.42
N LEU A 5 6.61 -15.42 13.28
CA LEU A 5 6.70 -14.47 12.19
C LEU A 5 5.27 -14.02 11.88
N SER A 6 5.04 -12.71 11.90
CA SER A 6 3.76 -12.11 11.49
C SER A 6 3.26 -12.77 10.20
N PRO A 7 1.98 -13.15 10.09
CA PRO A 7 1.47 -13.92 8.95
C PRO A 7 1.66 -13.16 7.62
N TRP A 8 1.72 -11.82 7.68
CA TRP A 8 2.03 -10.93 6.54
C TRP A 8 3.47 -11.03 6.03
N ARG A 9 4.42 -11.55 6.82
CA ARG A 9 5.84 -11.72 6.43
C ARG A 9 6.11 -13.02 5.69
N THR A 10 5.15 -13.93 5.65
CA THR A 10 5.23 -15.18 4.88
C THR A 10 5.16 -14.89 3.38
N GLU A 11 5.50 -15.87 2.53
CA GLU A 11 5.35 -15.70 1.07
C GLU A 11 3.89 -15.49 0.67
N GLN A 12 2.97 -16.21 1.31
CA GLN A 12 1.53 -16.03 1.13
C GLN A 12 1.08 -14.64 1.58
N GLY A 13 1.56 -14.16 2.73
CA GLY A 13 1.31 -12.80 3.21
C GLY A 13 1.80 -11.73 2.24
N ARG A 14 2.99 -11.92 1.63
CA ARG A 14 3.50 -11.03 0.58
C ARG A 14 2.65 -11.08 -0.69
N ALA A 15 2.16 -12.26 -1.10
CA ALA A 15 1.26 -12.40 -2.24
C ALA A 15 -0.08 -11.71 -1.98
N ALA A 16 -0.68 -11.91 -0.80
CA ALA A 16 -1.89 -11.24 -0.36
C ALA A 16 -1.75 -9.71 -0.38
N LEU A 17 -0.64 -9.18 0.15
CA LEU A 17 -0.38 -7.75 0.17
C LEU A 17 -0.26 -7.17 -1.25
N ARG A 18 0.45 -7.85 -2.16
CA ARG A 18 0.52 -7.43 -3.58
C ARG A 18 -0.87 -7.42 -4.22
N ASN A 19 -1.64 -8.49 -4.06
CA ASN A 19 -2.98 -8.60 -4.63
C ASN A 19 -3.91 -7.52 -4.07
N TRP A 20 -3.83 -7.25 -2.77
CA TRP A 20 -4.60 -6.19 -2.12
C TRP A 20 -4.25 -4.81 -2.66
N MET A 21 -2.97 -4.47 -2.80
CA MET A 21 -2.56 -3.19 -3.39
C MET A 21 -3.03 -3.06 -4.84
N THR A 22 -2.96 -4.13 -5.63
CA THR A 22 -3.48 -4.14 -7.00
C THR A 22 -5.00 -3.93 -7.04
N LEU A 23 -5.75 -4.46 -6.08
CA LEU A 23 -7.19 -4.20 -5.96
C LEU A 23 -7.49 -2.77 -5.54
N LEU A 24 -6.78 -2.24 -4.53
CA LEU A 24 -6.94 -0.84 -4.07
C LEU A 24 -6.61 0.16 -5.18
N ALA A 25 -5.60 -0.11 -6.00
CA ALA A 25 -5.19 0.71 -7.12
C ALA A 25 -6.29 0.93 -8.18
N ARG A 26 -7.34 0.09 -8.20
CA ARG A 26 -8.51 0.21 -9.09
C ARG A 26 -9.56 1.19 -8.58
N GLY A 27 -9.50 1.57 -7.31
CA GLY A 27 -10.41 2.53 -6.70
C GLY A 27 -10.09 3.97 -7.07
N GLU A 28 -10.70 4.87 -6.32
CA GLU A 28 -10.51 6.33 -6.39
C GLU A 28 -10.05 6.86 -5.03
N GLY A 29 -9.49 8.08 -5.02
CA GLY A 29 -8.97 8.71 -3.81
C GLY A 29 -7.50 8.42 -3.52
N ASP A 30 -7.02 9.02 -2.45
CA ASP A 30 -5.63 9.01 -1.99
C ASP A 30 -5.07 7.60 -1.68
N ILE A 31 -5.88 6.70 -1.10
CA ILE A 31 -5.51 5.30 -0.88
C ILE A 31 -5.28 4.58 -2.23
N ALA A 32 -6.11 4.86 -3.23
CA ALA A 32 -5.96 4.27 -4.55
C ALA A 32 -4.73 4.85 -5.28
N ASP A 33 -4.47 6.15 -5.13
CA ASP A 33 -3.28 6.82 -5.65
C ASP A 33 -2.00 6.21 -5.04
N PHE A 34 -1.95 6.09 -3.71
CA PHE A 34 -0.87 5.42 -2.99
C PHE A 34 -0.68 3.97 -3.46
N ALA A 35 -1.77 3.20 -3.56
CA ALA A 35 -1.70 1.82 -4.03
C ALA A 35 -1.14 1.72 -5.47
N ARG A 36 -1.45 2.68 -6.35
CA ARG A 36 -0.86 2.75 -7.70
C ARG A 36 0.64 3.05 -7.64
N ASP A 37 1.10 3.89 -6.73
CA ASP A 37 2.53 4.15 -6.52
C ASP A 37 3.26 2.93 -5.98
N VAL A 38 2.66 2.18 -5.05
CA VAL A 38 3.21 0.92 -4.54
C VAL A 38 3.30 -0.14 -5.62
N VAL A 39 2.22 -0.36 -6.40
CA VAL A 39 2.21 -1.32 -7.52
C VAL A 39 3.23 -0.94 -8.60
N ALA A 40 3.43 0.37 -8.84
CA ALA A 40 4.44 0.86 -9.77
C ALA A 40 5.87 0.82 -9.22
N GLY A 41 6.08 0.46 -7.95
CA GLY A 41 7.39 0.43 -7.29
C GLY A 41 7.97 1.81 -6.97
N ARG A 42 7.14 2.87 -7.01
CA ARG A 42 7.54 4.24 -6.63
C ARG A 42 7.43 4.49 -5.12
N ALA A 43 6.63 3.70 -4.43
CA ALA A 43 6.46 3.73 -2.98
C ALA A 43 6.52 2.31 -2.39
N GLN A 44 6.68 2.24 -1.08
CA GLN A 44 6.56 1.01 -0.30
C GLN A 44 5.37 1.12 0.66
N PRO A 45 4.71 0.00 1.02
CA PRO A 45 3.60 0.00 1.98
C PRO A 45 3.91 0.72 3.30
N GLN A 46 5.13 0.59 3.81
CA GLN A 46 5.56 1.24 5.05
C GLN A 46 5.73 2.77 4.95
N ASP A 47 5.78 3.33 3.74
CA ASP A 47 5.97 4.78 3.56
C ASP A 47 4.76 5.57 4.08
N LEU A 48 3.59 4.93 4.15
CA LEU A 48 2.37 5.48 4.73
C LEU A 48 2.52 5.84 6.23
N LEU A 49 3.50 5.26 6.92
CA LEU A 49 3.82 5.59 8.32
C LEU A 49 4.67 6.86 8.46
N TYR A 50 5.36 7.27 7.40
CA TYR A 50 6.40 8.31 7.46
C TYR A 50 6.15 9.48 6.51
N SER A 51 5.10 9.42 5.69
CA SER A 51 4.79 10.43 4.68
C SER A 51 3.30 10.75 4.63
N ALA A 52 2.99 12.00 4.28
CA ALA A 52 1.64 12.52 4.16
C ALA A 52 1.00 12.12 2.82
N TYR A 53 0.91 10.81 2.54
CA TYR A 53 0.17 10.32 1.37
C TYR A 53 -1.34 10.51 1.50
N LEU A 54 -1.85 10.50 2.73
CA LEU A 54 -3.27 10.52 3.01
C LEU A 54 -3.73 11.94 3.29
N ASP A 55 -4.88 12.29 2.72
CA ASP A 55 -5.53 13.55 3.02
C ASP A 55 -6.13 13.54 4.44
N GLU A 56 -6.46 14.73 4.95
CA GLU A 56 -6.99 14.88 6.31
C GLU A 56 -8.33 14.14 6.51
N ARG A 57 -9.15 13.97 5.47
CA ARG A 57 -10.45 13.29 5.57
C ARG A 57 -10.27 11.79 5.71
N THR A 58 -9.33 11.21 4.98
CA THR A 58 -8.96 9.80 5.08
C THR A 58 -8.37 9.53 6.46
N VAL A 59 -7.48 10.39 6.95
CA VAL A 59 -6.94 10.27 8.31
C VAL A 59 -8.05 10.38 9.37
N ALA A 60 -8.96 11.34 9.24
CA ALA A 60 -10.10 11.47 10.14
C ALA A 60 -10.99 10.22 10.14
N SER A 61 -11.19 9.59 8.97
CA SER A 61 -11.98 8.35 8.86
C SER A 61 -11.28 7.17 9.55
N LEU A 62 -9.95 7.09 9.49
CA LEU A 62 -9.18 6.09 10.23
C LEU A 62 -9.28 6.30 11.74
N HIS A 63 -9.20 7.54 12.21
CA HIS A 63 -9.42 7.85 13.63
C HIS A 63 -10.83 7.47 14.07
N GLN A 64 -11.86 7.78 13.27
CA GLN A 64 -13.23 7.38 13.58
C GLN A 64 -13.38 5.85 13.70
N ALA A 65 -12.74 5.08 12.82
CA ALA A 65 -12.78 3.62 12.92
C ALA A 65 -12.13 3.08 14.21
N VAL A 66 -11.08 3.75 14.71
CA VAL A 66 -10.45 3.43 16.00
C VAL A 66 -11.36 3.79 17.17
N ASP A 67 -12.01 4.95 17.11
CA ASP A 67 -12.97 5.38 18.11
C ASP A 67 -14.18 4.43 18.17
N ASP A 68 -14.70 4.01 17.00
CA ASP A 68 -15.79 3.04 16.88
C ASP A 68 -15.40 1.70 17.51
N TRP A 69 -14.17 1.23 17.27
CA TRP A 69 -13.64 0.02 17.91
C TRP A 69 -13.60 0.16 19.43
N HIS A 70 -13.10 1.29 19.95
CA HIS A 70 -13.02 1.54 21.39
C HIS A 70 -14.38 1.72 22.05
N ALA A 71 -15.39 2.16 21.29
CA ALA A 71 -16.77 2.26 21.76
C ALA A 71 -17.49 0.90 21.84
N LEU A 72 -16.95 -0.16 21.25
CA LEU A 72 -17.54 -1.50 21.34
C LEU A 72 -17.57 -2.01 22.79
N PRO A 73 -18.62 -2.76 23.17
CA PRO A 73 -18.65 -3.49 24.43
C PRO A 73 -17.45 -4.44 24.59
N ALA A 74 -16.97 -4.62 25.83
CA ALA A 74 -15.77 -5.40 26.12
C ALA A 74 -15.87 -6.87 25.68
N ASP A 75 -17.07 -7.46 25.75
CA ASP A 75 -17.35 -8.81 25.25
C ASP A 75 -17.22 -8.90 23.73
N GLN A 76 -17.64 -7.86 22.99
CA GLN A 76 -17.48 -7.80 21.54
C GLN A 76 -16.02 -7.58 21.14
N GLN A 77 -15.30 -6.70 21.84
CA GLN A 77 -13.86 -6.53 21.63
C GLN A 77 -13.10 -7.83 21.88
N GLN A 78 -13.42 -8.54 22.97
CA GLN A 78 -12.77 -9.80 23.30
C GLN A 78 -13.10 -10.90 22.28
N ALA A 79 -14.35 -10.98 21.80
CA ALA A 79 -14.73 -11.92 20.75
C ALA A 79 -13.94 -11.65 19.45
N ALA A 80 -13.82 -10.39 19.05
CA ALA A 80 -13.06 -9.99 17.87
C ALA A 80 -11.55 -10.27 18.03
N ILE A 81 -10.95 -10.01 19.20
CA ILE A 81 -9.55 -10.35 19.49
C ILE A 81 -9.31 -11.86 19.40
N THR A 82 -10.19 -12.66 19.99
CA THR A 82 -10.09 -14.14 19.94
C THR A 82 -10.18 -14.65 18.49
N ALA A 83 -11.06 -14.06 17.67
CA ALA A 83 -11.22 -14.44 16.26
C ALA A 83 -10.16 -13.84 15.32
N ALA A 84 -9.35 -12.87 15.79
CA ALA A 84 -8.48 -12.07 14.93
C ALA A 84 -7.43 -12.90 14.19
N GLY A 85 -6.83 -13.90 14.85
CA GLY A 85 -5.80 -14.76 14.25
C GLY A 85 -6.36 -15.53 13.04
N GLU A 86 -7.40 -16.33 13.28
CA GLU A 86 -8.05 -17.14 12.24
C GLU A 86 -8.63 -16.26 11.12
N THR A 87 -9.24 -15.13 11.47
CA THR A 87 -9.79 -14.19 10.48
C THR A 87 -8.68 -13.60 9.61
N THR A 88 -7.55 -13.21 10.22
CA THR A 88 -6.41 -12.65 9.48
C THR A 88 -5.80 -13.70 8.53
N GLU A 89 -5.62 -14.93 9.00
CA GLU A 89 -5.11 -16.01 8.16
C GLU A 89 -6.05 -16.35 6.99
N ALA A 90 -7.36 -16.41 7.25
CA ALA A 90 -8.36 -16.62 6.21
C ALA A 90 -8.36 -15.48 5.17
N GLN A 91 -8.24 -14.23 5.60
CA GLN A 91 -8.14 -13.08 4.70
C GLN A 91 -6.86 -13.12 3.87
N ILE A 92 -5.72 -13.43 4.46
CA ILE A 92 -4.46 -13.60 3.74
C ILE A 92 -4.59 -14.71 2.70
N ALA A 93 -5.18 -15.85 3.06
CA ALA A 93 -5.37 -16.95 2.13
C ALA A 93 -6.29 -16.56 0.97
N ALA A 94 -7.41 -15.90 1.24
CA ALA A 94 -8.34 -15.43 0.22
C ALA A 94 -7.70 -14.41 -0.72
N LEU A 95 -6.96 -13.43 -0.18
CA LEU A 95 -6.26 -12.42 -0.98
C LEU A 95 -5.13 -13.03 -1.80
N ALA A 96 -4.35 -13.96 -1.24
CA ALA A 96 -3.25 -14.61 -1.96
C ALA A 96 -3.76 -15.49 -3.11
N ALA A 97 -4.94 -16.10 -2.96
CA ALA A 97 -5.58 -16.91 -4.00
C ALA A 97 -6.35 -16.08 -5.04
N ALA A 98 -6.55 -14.77 -4.80
CA ALA A 98 -7.28 -13.92 -5.72
C ALA A 98 -6.53 -13.78 -7.06
N GLU A 99 -7.23 -14.06 -8.16
CA GLU A 99 -6.72 -13.78 -9.51
C GLU A 99 -6.84 -12.27 -9.78
N VAL A 100 -5.75 -11.55 -9.52
CA VAL A 100 -5.70 -10.11 -9.75
C VAL A 100 -4.82 -9.83 -10.96
N THR A 101 -5.45 -9.43 -12.07
CA THR A 101 -4.71 -8.90 -13.23
C THR A 101 -4.05 -7.58 -12.83
N GLU A 102 -2.72 -7.54 -12.90
CA GLU A 102 -1.97 -6.28 -12.72
C GLU A 102 -2.39 -5.29 -13.81
N PRO A 103 -2.72 -4.03 -13.44
CA PRO A 103 -2.91 -2.99 -14.44
C PRO A 103 -1.60 -2.83 -15.21
N ALA A 104 -1.68 -2.71 -16.54
CA ALA A 104 -0.51 -2.56 -17.39
C ALA A 104 0.41 -1.46 -16.85
N ARG A 105 1.69 -1.79 -16.59
CA ARG A 105 2.68 -0.78 -16.19
C ARG A 105 2.64 0.36 -17.20
N ARG A 106 2.31 1.56 -16.73
CA ARG A 106 2.40 2.75 -17.57
C ARG A 106 3.88 2.86 -18.00
N PRO A 107 4.18 2.96 -19.31
CA PRO A 107 5.56 3.11 -19.75
C PRO A 107 6.18 4.32 -19.05
N ALA A 108 7.45 4.18 -18.63
CA ALA A 108 8.18 5.28 -18.03
C ALA A 108 8.13 6.50 -18.97
N PRO A 109 7.93 7.72 -18.45
CA PRO A 109 8.10 8.91 -19.28
C PRO A 109 9.49 8.84 -19.93
N PRO A 110 9.61 9.22 -21.22
CA PRO A 110 10.92 9.26 -21.87
C PRO A 110 11.86 10.08 -21.00
N ALA A 111 13.08 9.58 -20.79
CA ALA A 111 14.11 10.35 -20.12
C ALA A 111 14.24 11.68 -20.87
N ASP A 112 14.15 12.80 -20.15
CA ASP A 112 14.48 14.11 -20.71
C ASP A 112 15.93 14.00 -21.20
N ASP A 113 16.08 13.93 -22.52
CA ASP A 113 17.37 13.99 -23.20
C ASP A 113 17.98 15.35 -22.81
N PRO A 114 19.09 15.38 -22.05
CA PRO A 114 19.71 16.65 -21.71
C PRO A 114 20.15 17.28 -23.03
N GLY A 115 19.45 18.35 -23.42
CA GLY A 115 19.63 18.99 -24.70
C GLY A 115 21.10 19.23 -25.04
N ASP A 116 21.55 18.59 -26.11
CA ASP A 116 22.75 19.01 -26.84
C ASP A 116 22.45 20.32 -27.58
N GLY A 117 22.31 21.38 -26.79
CA GLY A 117 22.53 22.74 -27.23
C GLY A 117 24.01 22.88 -27.57
N ILE A 118 24.36 22.64 -28.84
CA ILE A 118 25.63 23.09 -29.39
C ILE A 118 25.62 24.62 -29.42
N GLY A 119 26.09 25.22 -28.32
CA GLY A 119 26.45 26.64 -28.20
C GLY A 119 27.98 26.77 -28.05
N PRO A 120 28.59 27.82 -28.62
CA PRO A 120 29.98 27.80 -29.08
C PRO A 120 31.00 27.88 -27.95
N ILE A 121 32.08 27.09 -28.07
CA ILE A 121 33.25 27.17 -27.20
C ILE A 121 33.96 28.51 -27.47
N LEU A 122 33.90 29.41 -26.48
CA LEU A 122 34.74 30.60 -26.42
C LEU A 122 36.22 30.19 -26.44
N ARG A 123 36.97 30.61 -27.46
CA ARG A 123 38.42 30.79 -27.34
C ARG A 123 38.80 32.22 -27.75
N ARG A 124 39.30 32.95 -26.76
CA ARG A 124 40.08 34.19 -26.85
C ARG A 124 41.32 33.95 -27.74
N TRP A 125 41.53 34.79 -28.75
CA TRP A 125 42.43 35.96 -28.81
C TRP A 125 42.43 36.46 -30.26
#